data_AF-A0A5N8VEK5-F1
#
_entry.id   AF-A0A5N8VEK5-F1
#
_cell.length_a   1.000
_cell.length_b   1.000
_cell.length_c   1.000
_cell.angle_alpha   90.00
_cell.angle_beta   90.00
_cell.angle_gamma   90.00
#
_symmetry.space_group_name_H-M   'P 1'
#
loop_
_entity.id
_entity.type
_entity.pdbx_description
1 polymer ?
#
loop_
_entity_poly.entity_id
_entity_poly.type
_entity_poly.pdbx_seq_one_letter_code
_entity_poly.pdbx_strand_id
1 'polypeptide(L)'
;MRIKRTTLGSGIARRTRLIAVATGLVAAAAFAVPTASATDVQTFSANQLSSVNQSVLRSDIAGTAWAVDAKTNRVVVTVDDTVSAAEIAQIKADAGGNAGALTIKHTPGQFKRLITGGDAIYGGGYRCSLGFNVHSGSTYYFLTAGHCGEVASTWYSNSGQSTVLGTNVSYSFPTNDFALVRYTGSAAHPSAVGSQTISSAATPSVGTTVYRRGSTTGTHSGRVTALNATVNYGSGDVVYQMIQTTVCAEGGDSGGPLYSGSVAYGLTSGGSGNCTSGGTTFFQPVTEALSYYGVSVG
;
A
#
# COMPACT_ATOMS: atom_id res chain seq x y z
N MET A 1 -83.23 25.47 39.15
CA MET A 1 -83.44 26.06 37.80
C MET A 1 -83.96 24.93 36.90
N ARG A 2 -85.26 24.86 36.57
CA ARG A 2 -85.95 25.52 35.43
C ARG A 2 -85.35 25.08 34.08
N ILE A 3 -85.84 24.02 33.40
CA ILE A 3 -87.09 23.85 32.60
C ILE A 3 -86.85 24.07 31.08
N LYS A 4 -87.36 23.11 30.27
CA LYS A 4 -87.84 23.19 28.85
C LYS A 4 -86.81 23.23 27.71
N ARG A 5 -87.09 22.78 26.48
CA ARG A 5 -88.05 21.84 25.83
C ARG A 5 -87.78 21.89 24.31
N THR A 6 -87.88 20.74 23.63
CA THR A 6 -88.48 20.48 22.29
C THR A 6 -88.36 21.45 21.09
N THR A 7 -87.74 20.93 20.01
CA THR A 7 -88.21 20.69 18.61
C THR A 7 -88.91 21.75 17.73
N LEU A 8 -88.64 21.60 16.40
CA LEU A 8 -89.43 21.88 15.16
C LEU A 8 -88.77 22.95 14.26
N GLY A 9 -88.77 22.90 12.93
CA GLY A 9 -89.36 22.04 11.89
C GLY A 9 -88.75 22.43 10.51
N SER A 10 -88.80 21.55 9.50
CA SER A 10 -89.70 21.61 8.31
C SER A 10 -89.29 22.57 7.17
N GLY A 11 -89.32 22.05 5.92
CA GLY A 11 -89.42 22.85 4.68
C GLY A 11 -88.48 22.39 3.54
N ILE A 12 -88.85 21.48 2.62
CA ILE A 12 -89.65 21.66 1.37
C ILE A 12 -88.79 21.87 0.08
N ALA A 13 -88.92 20.86 -0.82
CA ALA A 13 -89.08 20.90 -2.29
C ALA A 13 -87.94 21.09 -3.32
N ARG A 14 -88.03 20.19 -4.34
CA ARG A 14 -87.93 20.33 -5.83
C ARG A 14 -86.61 20.82 -6.43
N ARG A 15 -85.89 19.96 -7.19
CA ARG A 15 -86.02 19.57 -8.63
C ARG A 15 -85.34 20.54 -9.62
N THR A 16 -84.54 19.93 -10.52
CA THR A 16 -84.16 20.36 -11.90
C THR A 16 -83.32 21.63 -12.08
N ARG A 17 -82.52 21.87 -13.12
CA ARG A 17 -81.67 21.15 -14.12
C ARG A 17 -81.06 22.30 -14.99
N LEU A 18 -79.90 22.07 -15.63
CA LEU A 18 -79.40 22.64 -16.91
C LEU A 18 -78.45 23.89 -16.97
N ILE A 19 -77.25 23.62 -17.53
CA ILE A 19 -76.52 24.23 -18.68
C ILE A 19 -76.14 25.74 -18.68
N ALA A 20 -74.84 26.06 -18.85
CA ALA A 20 -74.27 26.69 -20.07
C ALA A 20 -72.77 27.07 -19.93
N VAL A 21 -72.12 27.16 -21.09
CA VAL A 21 -70.68 27.19 -21.44
C VAL A 21 -70.13 28.63 -21.51
N ALA A 22 -68.82 28.84 -21.28
CA ALA A 22 -68.01 29.81 -22.05
C ALA A 22 -66.49 29.58 -21.89
N THR A 23 -65.82 29.69 -23.04
CA THR A 23 -64.41 29.47 -23.41
C THR A 23 -63.37 30.43 -22.82
N GLY A 24 -62.15 29.97 -22.59
CA GLY A 24 -60.96 30.80 -22.34
C GLY A 24 -59.78 30.40 -23.24
N LEU A 25 -59.30 31.32 -24.07
CA LEU A 25 -58.08 31.20 -24.88
C LEU A 25 -56.83 31.20 -23.98
N VAL A 26 -55.84 30.35 -24.29
CA VAL A 26 -54.49 30.45 -23.74
C VAL A 26 -53.50 30.66 -24.89
N ALA A 27 -52.76 31.77 -24.85
CA ALA A 27 -51.65 32.07 -25.75
C ALA A 27 -50.36 31.43 -25.22
N ALA A 28 -49.62 30.72 -26.08
CA ALA A 28 -48.30 30.17 -25.78
C ALA A 28 -47.20 31.11 -26.27
N ALA A 29 -46.36 31.61 -25.36
CA ALA A 29 -45.12 32.32 -25.68
C ALA A 29 -43.93 31.35 -25.51
N ALA A 30 -43.18 31.12 -26.58
CA ALA A 30 -41.97 30.29 -26.56
C ALA A 30 -40.75 31.15 -26.17
N PHE A 31 -40.08 30.80 -25.06
CA PHE A 31 -38.77 31.36 -24.70
C PHE A 31 -37.67 30.64 -25.49
N ALA A 32 -36.91 31.37 -26.29
CA ALA A 32 -35.65 30.91 -26.85
C ALA A 32 -34.55 31.08 -25.81
N VAL A 33 -34.03 29.97 -25.27
CA VAL A 33 -32.85 29.96 -24.38
C VAL A 33 -31.60 29.95 -25.27
N PRO A 34 -30.58 30.81 -25.01
CA PRO A 34 -29.32 30.72 -25.73
C PRO A 34 -28.62 29.41 -25.36
N THR A 35 -28.34 28.56 -26.33
CA THR A 35 -27.55 27.35 -26.15
C THR A 35 -26.10 27.74 -25.85
N ALA A 36 -25.71 27.66 -24.58
CA ALA A 36 -24.31 27.59 -24.21
C ALA A 36 -23.71 26.38 -24.95
N SER A 37 -22.82 26.62 -25.90
CA SER A 37 -22.03 25.56 -26.51
C SER A 37 -21.13 25.01 -25.43
N ALA A 38 -21.51 23.89 -24.82
CA ALA A 38 -20.59 23.08 -24.04
C ALA A 38 -19.43 22.75 -24.99
N THR A 39 -18.25 23.31 -24.72
CA THR A 39 -17.03 22.87 -25.39
C THR A 39 -16.93 21.39 -25.07
N ASP A 40 -17.01 20.52 -26.09
CA ASP A 40 -16.85 19.09 -25.90
C ASP A 40 -15.60 18.87 -25.06
N VAL A 41 -15.77 18.37 -23.83
CA VAL A 41 -14.64 17.93 -23.02
C VAL A 41 -14.01 16.82 -23.85
N GLN A 42 -12.87 17.12 -24.49
CA GLN A 42 -12.19 16.17 -25.34
C GLN A 42 -11.99 14.89 -24.54
N THR A 43 -12.72 13.85 -24.93
CA THR A 43 -12.61 12.53 -24.34
C THR A 43 -11.49 11.81 -25.09
N PHE A 44 -10.52 11.31 -24.34
CA PHE A 44 -9.43 10.54 -24.91
C PHE A 44 -9.81 9.06 -24.91
N SER A 45 -9.61 8.41 -26.05
CA SER A 45 -9.80 6.96 -26.15
C SER A 45 -8.80 6.19 -25.30
N ALA A 46 -9.11 4.94 -24.95
CA ALA A 46 -8.19 4.05 -24.23
C ALA A 46 -6.83 3.92 -24.94
N ASN A 47 -6.82 3.91 -26.28
CA ASN A 47 -5.59 3.87 -27.07
C ASN A 47 -4.76 5.15 -26.93
N GLN A 48 -5.40 6.32 -26.93
CA GLN A 48 -4.71 7.60 -26.69
C GLN A 48 -4.16 7.68 -25.27
N LEU A 49 -4.91 7.23 -24.26
CA LEU A 49 -4.46 7.18 -22.87
C LEU A 49 -3.29 6.23 -22.69
N SER A 50 -3.32 5.05 -23.32
CA SER A 50 -2.20 4.11 -23.34
C SER A 50 -0.96 4.72 -24.02
N SER A 51 -1.14 5.40 -25.16
CA SER A 51 -0.05 6.10 -25.85
C SER A 51 0.58 7.18 -24.98
N VAL A 52 -0.22 7.99 -24.28
CA VAL A 52 0.26 9.05 -23.38
C VAL A 52 0.97 8.44 -22.17
N ASN A 53 0.46 7.36 -21.60
CA ASN A 53 1.10 6.61 -20.52
C ASN A 53 2.52 6.15 -20.92
N GLN A 54 2.68 5.64 -22.14
CA GLN A 54 3.99 5.26 -22.67
C GLN A 54 4.89 6.46 -22.97
N SER A 55 4.33 7.62 -23.32
CA SER A 55 5.12 8.86 -23.47
C SER A 55 5.70 9.34 -22.14
N VAL A 56 4.90 9.38 -21.06
CA VAL A 56 5.39 9.77 -19.73
C VAL A 56 6.51 8.83 -19.26
N LEU A 57 6.37 7.52 -19.50
CA LEU A 57 7.41 6.53 -19.21
C LEU A 57 8.72 6.82 -19.97
N ARG A 58 8.63 7.14 -21.27
CA ARG A 58 9.80 7.43 -22.11
C ARG A 58 10.51 8.72 -21.75
N SER A 59 9.83 9.67 -21.10
CA SER A 59 10.45 10.93 -20.67
C SER A 59 11.50 10.74 -19.57
N ASP A 60 11.42 9.66 -18.79
CA ASP A 60 12.41 9.27 -17.77
C ASP A 60 12.81 10.38 -16.79
N ILE A 61 11.81 11.14 -16.32
CA ILE A 61 12.01 12.25 -15.38
C ILE A 61 11.77 11.76 -13.94
N ALA A 62 12.81 11.81 -13.11
CA ALA A 62 12.71 11.54 -11.67
C ALA A 62 11.78 12.55 -10.98
N GLY A 63 11.12 12.13 -9.90
CA GLY A 63 10.14 12.98 -9.19
C GLY A 63 8.74 12.99 -9.82
N THR A 64 8.46 12.09 -10.77
CA THR A 64 7.14 11.94 -11.43
C THR A 64 6.45 10.63 -11.06
N ALA A 65 5.12 10.65 -10.97
CA ALA A 65 4.26 9.47 -10.82
C ALA A 65 2.97 9.68 -11.62
N TRP A 66 2.46 8.69 -12.36
CA TRP A 66 1.29 8.90 -13.20
C TRP A 66 0.30 7.73 -13.24
N ALA A 67 -0.96 8.05 -13.49
CA ALA A 67 -2.05 7.09 -13.62
C ALA A 67 -3.17 7.62 -14.53
N VAL A 68 -3.98 6.73 -15.10
CA VAL A 68 -5.21 7.09 -15.81
C VAL A 68 -6.31 7.38 -14.78
N ASP A 69 -6.89 8.57 -14.83
CA ASP A 69 -8.11 8.90 -14.10
C ASP A 69 -9.33 8.50 -14.93
N ALA A 70 -10.00 7.43 -14.51
CA ALA A 70 -11.18 6.88 -15.17
C ALA A 70 -12.39 7.83 -15.16
N LYS A 71 -12.44 8.84 -14.28
CA LYS A 71 -13.53 9.83 -14.25
C LYS A 71 -13.36 10.89 -15.32
N THR A 72 -12.13 11.32 -15.54
CA THR A 72 -11.81 12.43 -16.46
C THR A 72 -11.26 11.95 -17.81
N ASN A 73 -11.00 10.65 -17.97
CA ASN A 73 -10.36 10.04 -19.15
C ASN A 73 -9.07 10.78 -19.52
N ARG A 74 -8.19 10.96 -18.53
CA ARG A 74 -6.91 11.68 -18.64
C ARG A 74 -5.82 10.94 -17.90
N VAL A 75 -4.57 11.20 -18.27
CA VAL A 75 -3.39 10.74 -17.53
C VAL A 75 -2.99 11.84 -16.54
N VAL A 76 -3.16 11.59 -15.25
CA VAL A 76 -2.71 12.50 -14.20
C VAL A 76 -1.26 12.19 -13.89
N VAL A 77 -0.36 13.16 -14.11
CA VAL A 77 1.05 13.10 -13.74
C VAL A 77 1.24 13.97 -12.50
N THR A 78 1.52 13.33 -11.37
CA THR A 78 1.92 13.99 -10.15
C THR A 78 3.43 14.23 -10.18
N VAL A 79 3.84 15.47 -9.95
CA VAL A 79 5.25 15.91 -9.94
C VAL A 79 5.59 16.49 -8.58
N ASP A 80 6.74 16.09 -8.05
CA ASP A 80 7.26 16.57 -6.77
C ASP A 80 8.02 17.90 -6.92
N ASP A 81 8.54 18.47 -5.82
CA ASP A 81 9.22 19.77 -5.83
C ASP A 81 10.55 19.79 -6.62
N THR A 82 11.08 18.63 -7.02
CA THR A 82 12.33 18.53 -7.79
C THR A 82 12.14 18.58 -9.30
N VAL A 83 10.91 18.42 -9.79
CA VAL A 83 10.60 18.45 -11.22
C VAL A 83 10.47 19.89 -11.71
N SER A 84 11.36 20.30 -12.61
CA SER A 84 11.38 21.64 -13.18
C SER A 84 10.27 21.86 -14.22
N ALA A 85 9.98 23.14 -14.52
CA ALA A 85 9.05 23.49 -15.59
C ALA A 85 9.51 22.98 -16.98
N ALA A 86 10.82 22.87 -17.20
CA ALA A 86 11.40 22.35 -18.44
C ALA A 86 11.14 20.83 -18.59
N GLU A 87 11.29 20.08 -17.50
CA GLU A 87 10.96 18.65 -17.46
C GLU A 87 9.45 18.42 -17.66
N ILE A 88 8.58 19.22 -17.03
CA ILE A 88 7.13 19.16 -17.31
C ILE A 88 6.82 19.47 -18.78
N ALA A 89 7.54 20.41 -19.40
CA ALA A 89 7.39 20.70 -20.81
C ALA A 89 7.85 19.53 -21.70
N GLN A 90 8.91 18.83 -21.32
CA GLN A 90 9.37 17.61 -21.99
C GLN A 90 8.32 16.50 -21.96
N ILE A 91 7.69 16.24 -20.79
CA ILE A 91 6.59 15.27 -20.67
C ILE A 91 5.44 15.58 -21.64
N LYS A 92 5.09 16.86 -21.76
CA LYS A 92 4.05 17.31 -22.70
C LYS A 92 4.50 17.15 -24.16
N ALA A 93 5.76 17.46 -24.47
CA ALA A 93 6.30 17.30 -25.81
C ALA A 93 6.31 15.82 -26.25
N ASP A 94 6.71 14.90 -25.36
CA ASP A 94 6.73 13.46 -25.64
C ASP A 94 5.34 12.86 -25.85
N ALA A 95 4.31 13.44 -25.24
CA ALA A 95 2.90 13.08 -25.48
C ALA A 95 2.35 13.59 -26.83
N GLY A 96 3.06 14.49 -27.50
CA GLY A 96 2.76 14.97 -28.85
C GLY A 96 1.32 15.48 -28.99
N GLY A 97 0.64 15.06 -30.06
CA GLY A 97 -0.76 15.44 -30.33
C GLY A 97 -1.76 15.03 -29.24
N ASN A 98 -1.36 14.14 -28.32
CA ASN A 98 -2.18 13.72 -27.18
C ASN A 98 -1.79 14.42 -25.86
N ALA A 99 -0.94 15.45 -25.88
CA ALA A 99 -0.56 16.21 -24.68
C ALA A 99 -1.76 16.79 -23.92
N GLY A 100 -2.85 17.08 -24.64
CA GLY A 100 -4.12 17.49 -24.05
C GLY A 100 -4.75 16.45 -23.12
N ALA A 101 -4.31 15.18 -23.14
CA ALA A 101 -4.75 14.14 -22.22
C ALA A 101 -4.03 14.16 -20.87
N LEU A 102 -2.95 14.93 -20.75
CA LEU A 102 -2.19 15.05 -19.50
C LEU A 102 -2.87 16.03 -18.54
N THR A 103 -2.81 15.71 -17.25
CA THR A 103 -3.11 16.65 -16.17
C THR A 103 -1.94 16.64 -15.20
N ILE A 104 -1.24 17.77 -15.10
CA ILE A 104 -0.10 17.91 -14.19
C ILE A 104 -0.62 18.32 -12.81
N LYS A 105 -0.22 17.56 -11.79
CA LYS A 105 -0.53 17.82 -10.38
C LYS A 105 0.77 18.01 -9.62
N HIS A 106 0.95 19.15 -8.95
CA HIS A 106 2.11 19.33 -8.07
C HIS A 106 1.83 18.74 -6.69
N THR A 107 2.87 18.18 -6.06
CA THR A 107 2.84 17.76 -4.66
C THR A 107 4.06 18.32 -3.94
N PRO A 108 3.92 18.83 -2.71
CA PRO A 108 5.05 19.36 -1.95
C PRO A 108 6.00 18.23 -1.52
N GLY A 109 7.26 18.59 -1.34
CA GLY A 109 8.37 17.73 -0.98
C GLY A 109 8.98 17.01 -2.18
N GLN A 110 10.11 16.34 -1.94
CA GLN A 110 10.70 15.38 -2.87
C GLN A 110 10.16 13.98 -2.55
N PHE A 111 9.84 13.20 -3.57
CA PHE A 111 9.58 11.78 -3.42
C PHE A 111 10.82 11.10 -2.85
N LYS A 112 10.67 10.59 -1.63
CA LYS A 112 11.71 9.84 -0.92
C LYS A 112 11.25 8.42 -0.72
N ARG A 113 12.18 7.50 -0.85
CA ARG A 113 11.95 6.10 -0.54
C ARG A 113 11.88 5.97 0.98
N LEU A 114 10.70 5.61 1.47
CA LEU A 114 10.50 5.18 2.84
C LEU A 114 10.80 3.69 2.89
N ILE A 115 11.43 3.24 3.97
CA ILE A 115 11.78 1.83 4.15
C ILE A 115 11.08 1.29 5.39
N THR A 116 10.26 0.28 5.18
CA THR A 116 9.41 -0.37 6.16
C THR A 116 9.63 -1.88 6.10
N GLY A 117 9.18 -2.61 7.13
CA GLY A 117 9.30 -4.06 7.14
C GLY A 117 8.64 -4.70 5.93
N GLY A 118 9.36 -5.59 5.25
CA GLY A 118 8.98 -6.28 4.03
C GLY A 118 9.48 -5.61 2.74
N ASP A 119 10.06 -4.42 2.80
CA ASP A 119 10.64 -3.77 1.62
C ASP A 119 11.92 -4.47 1.14
N ALA A 120 12.20 -4.37 -0.15
CA ALA A 120 13.37 -5.00 -0.77
C ALA A 120 14.66 -4.35 -0.28
N ILE A 121 15.62 -5.18 0.13
CA ILE A 121 16.99 -4.79 0.39
C ILE A 121 17.92 -5.60 -0.52
N TYR A 122 18.95 -4.95 -1.05
CA TYR A 122 19.86 -5.52 -2.04
C TYR A 122 21.29 -5.45 -1.53
N GLY A 123 22.06 -6.50 -1.74
CA GLY A 123 23.46 -6.59 -1.31
C GLY A 123 24.08 -7.92 -1.72
N GLY A 124 25.39 -7.97 -1.95
CA GLY A 124 26.09 -9.23 -2.29
C GLY A 124 25.64 -9.90 -3.59
N GLY A 125 24.90 -9.19 -4.45
CA GLY A 125 24.25 -9.77 -5.65
C GLY A 125 22.89 -10.40 -5.38
N TYR A 126 22.39 -10.38 -4.14
CA TYR A 126 21.12 -10.95 -3.72
C TYR A 126 20.09 -9.87 -3.37
N ARG A 127 18.82 -10.27 -3.40
CA ARG A 127 17.70 -9.52 -2.86
C ARG A 127 17.14 -10.27 -1.65
N CYS A 128 17.01 -9.56 -0.54
CA CYS A 128 16.29 -10.00 0.64
C CYS A 128 15.20 -8.99 0.99
N SER A 129 14.55 -9.18 2.12
CA SER A 129 13.55 -8.28 2.66
C SER A 129 14.02 -7.71 4.00
N LEU A 130 13.69 -6.45 4.23
CA LEU A 130 13.87 -5.83 5.54
C LEU A 130 12.87 -6.43 6.52
N GLY A 131 13.30 -6.78 7.73
CA GLY A 131 12.44 -7.32 8.78
C GLY A 131 11.72 -6.22 9.55
N PHE A 132 12.39 -5.71 10.59
CA PHE A 132 11.87 -4.64 11.43
C PHE A 132 12.91 -3.54 11.58
N ASN A 133 12.47 -2.28 11.49
CA ASN A 133 13.25 -1.16 11.98
C ASN A 133 13.30 -1.23 13.50
N VAL A 134 14.50 -1.09 14.05
CA VAL A 134 14.77 -1.18 15.49
C VAL A 134 15.75 -0.09 15.88
N HIS A 135 15.87 0.19 17.17
CA HIS A 135 16.79 1.18 17.67
C HIS A 135 17.47 0.74 18.96
N SER A 136 18.60 1.38 19.25
CA SER A 136 19.22 1.39 20.58
C SER A 136 19.60 2.83 20.90
N GLY A 137 18.94 3.42 21.90
CA GLY A 137 18.97 4.86 22.13
C GLY A 137 18.53 5.62 20.87
N SER A 138 19.37 6.56 20.40
CA SER A 138 19.15 7.34 19.19
C SER A 138 19.72 6.71 17.90
N THR A 139 20.34 5.53 17.99
CA THR A 139 20.89 4.85 16.82
C THR A 139 19.88 3.88 16.24
N TYR A 140 19.65 3.98 14.93
CA TYR A 140 18.68 3.17 14.22
C TYR A 140 19.36 2.06 13.41
N TYR A 141 18.66 0.94 13.36
CA TYR A 141 19.06 -0.28 12.70
C TYR A 141 17.83 -0.90 12.02
N PHE A 142 18.07 -1.94 11.23
CA PHE A 142 17.02 -2.87 10.89
C PHE A 142 17.52 -4.31 11.06
N LEU A 143 16.57 -5.19 11.35
CA LEU A 143 16.78 -6.64 11.36
C LEU A 143 16.49 -7.21 9.97
N THR A 144 17.23 -8.24 9.58
CA THR A 144 16.93 -9.12 8.43
C THR A 144 17.42 -10.54 8.75
N ALA A 145 17.38 -11.46 7.79
CA ALA A 145 17.86 -12.83 7.98
C ALA A 145 19.39 -12.88 8.08
N GLY A 146 19.91 -13.83 8.84
CA GLY A 146 21.33 -14.08 9.04
C GLY A 146 22.02 -14.57 7.77
N HIS A 147 21.41 -15.50 7.04
CA HIS A 147 21.95 -15.97 5.75
C HIS A 147 22.03 -14.86 4.69
N CYS A 148 21.15 -13.85 4.78
CA CYS A 148 21.25 -12.63 3.98
C CYS A 148 22.46 -11.79 4.41
N GLY A 149 22.68 -11.66 5.73
CA GLY A 149 23.83 -10.95 6.30
C GLY A 149 25.19 -11.64 6.07
N GLU A 150 25.20 -12.94 5.86
CA GLU A 150 26.40 -13.72 5.51
C GLU A 150 26.94 -13.33 4.12
N VAL A 151 26.06 -13.20 3.14
CA VAL A 151 26.44 -12.96 1.73
C VAL A 151 26.57 -11.48 1.38
N ALA A 152 26.15 -10.56 2.26
CA ALA A 152 26.15 -9.13 2.01
C ALA A 152 26.55 -8.32 3.25
N SER A 153 27.52 -7.42 3.13
CA SER A 153 27.96 -6.52 4.21
C SER A 153 27.33 -5.13 4.18
N THR A 154 26.85 -4.70 3.01
CA THR A 154 26.24 -3.39 2.76
C THR A 154 24.93 -3.58 2.03
N TRP A 155 23.90 -2.86 2.48
CA TRP A 155 22.55 -2.97 1.98
C TRP A 155 22.08 -1.69 1.29
N TYR A 156 21.35 -1.87 0.21
CA TYR A 156 20.82 -0.82 -0.63
C TYR A 156 19.31 -0.99 -0.78
N SER A 157 18.61 0.11 -1.01
CA SER A 157 17.16 0.06 -1.24
C SER A 157 16.76 -0.26 -2.68
N ASN A 158 17.73 -0.35 -3.61
CA ASN A 158 17.49 -0.64 -5.03
C ASN A 158 18.49 -1.66 -5.56
N SER A 159 18.05 -2.41 -6.56
CA SER A 159 18.84 -3.39 -7.29
C SER A 159 20.10 -2.82 -7.93
N GLY A 160 20.07 -1.56 -8.38
CA GLY A 160 21.24 -0.85 -8.91
C GLY A 160 22.27 -0.42 -7.85
N GLN A 161 22.04 -0.72 -6.57
CA GLN A 161 22.96 -0.46 -5.45
C GLN A 161 23.50 0.98 -5.38
N SER A 162 22.66 1.96 -5.71
CA SER A 162 23.03 3.39 -5.67
C SER A 162 22.55 4.13 -4.43
N THR A 163 21.57 3.58 -3.69
CA THR A 163 21.02 4.19 -2.48
C THR A 163 21.29 3.31 -1.27
N VAL A 164 22.39 3.59 -0.58
CA VAL A 164 22.81 2.88 0.64
C VAL A 164 21.76 3.06 1.73
N LEU A 165 21.39 1.96 2.38
CA LEU A 165 20.61 1.94 3.60
C LEU A 165 21.52 1.84 4.82
N GLY A 166 22.43 0.88 4.81
CA GLY A 166 23.22 0.57 5.99
C GLY A 166 24.25 -0.52 5.77
N THR A 167 25.03 -0.79 6.80
CA THR A 167 26.04 -1.83 6.84
C THR A 167 25.80 -2.79 8.00
N ASN A 168 26.15 -4.06 7.83
CA ASN A 168 25.98 -5.06 8.88
C ASN A 168 26.80 -4.66 10.11
N VAL A 169 26.18 -4.74 11.28
CA VAL A 169 26.88 -4.79 12.56
C VAL A 169 27.40 -6.19 12.78
N SER A 170 26.53 -7.19 12.62
CA SER A 170 26.85 -8.62 12.64
C SER A 170 25.66 -9.44 12.16
N TYR A 171 25.87 -10.74 11.96
CA TYR A 171 24.84 -11.73 11.65
C TYR A 171 25.11 -13.03 12.44
N SER A 172 24.11 -13.88 12.54
CA SER A 172 24.21 -15.24 13.07
C SER A 172 23.46 -16.19 12.13
N PHE A 173 24.23 -17.01 11.39
CA PHE A 173 23.76 -18.09 10.53
C PHE A 173 24.95 -19.04 10.22
N PRO A 174 24.77 -20.38 10.24
CA PRO A 174 23.60 -21.11 10.71
C PRO A 174 23.49 -21.08 12.26
N THR A 175 22.80 -22.06 12.87
CA THR A 175 22.32 -22.08 14.28
C THR A 175 21.12 -21.17 14.52
N ASN A 176 21.26 -19.89 14.18
CA ASN A 176 20.17 -18.92 14.18
C ASN A 176 20.00 -18.36 12.75
N ASP A 177 19.05 -17.46 12.54
CA ASP A 177 18.93 -16.78 11.25
C ASP A 177 18.49 -15.30 11.40
N PHE A 178 19.38 -14.48 11.95
CA PHE A 178 19.18 -13.03 12.02
C PHE A 178 20.46 -12.23 11.73
N ALA A 179 20.29 -11.00 11.26
CA ALA A 179 21.34 -10.02 11.11
C ALA A 179 20.86 -8.64 11.58
N LEU A 180 21.78 -7.85 12.13
CA LEU A 180 21.55 -6.44 12.47
C LEU A 180 22.32 -5.55 11.49
N VAL A 181 21.61 -4.63 10.87
CA VAL A 181 22.19 -3.66 9.93
C VAL A 181 22.02 -2.26 10.50
N ARG A 182 23.11 -1.51 10.66
CA ARG A 182 23.08 -0.12 11.11
C ARG A 182 22.76 0.79 9.94
N TYR A 183 21.77 1.66 10.10
CA TYR A 183 21.49 2.68 9.10
C TYR A 183 22.67 3.65 8.98
N THR A 184 23.12 3.87 7.75
CA THR A 184 24.14 4.86 7.37
C THR A 184 23.63 5.81 6.28
N GLY A 185 22.52 5.48 5.63
CA GLY A 185 21.81 6.35 4.70
C GLY A 185 20.79 7.27 5.39
N SER A 186 20.05 8.03 4.59
CA SER A 186 19.05 9.01 5.04
C SER A 186 17.59 8.56 4.83
N ALA A 187 17.37 7.31 4.45
CA ALA A 187 16.03 6.76 4.26
C ALA A 187 15.28 6.77 5.60
N ALA A 188 14.03 7.23 5.59
CA ALA A 188 13.20 7.16 6.77
C ALA A 188 12.91 5.69 7.11
N HIS A 189 12.98 5.37 8.40
CA HIS A 189 12.90 4.02 8.94
C HIS A 189 11.85 3.95 10.07
N PRO A 190 10.55 4.14 9.74
CA PRO A 190 9.48 4.06 10.74
C PRO A 190 9.38 2.67 11.35
N SER A 191 8.97 2.57 12.62
CA SER A 191 8.63 1.28 13.23
C SER A 191 7.30 0.76 12.68
N ALA A 192 7.32 0.25 11.45
CA ALA A 192 6.14 -0.19 10.71
C ALA A 192 6.47 -1.29 9.68
N VAL A 193 5.44 -2.06 9.32
CA VAL A 193 5.42 -3.02 8.22
C VAL A 193 4.39 -2.54 7.21
N GLY A 194 4.84 -1.96 6.09
CA GLY A 194 3.95 -1.18 5.22
C GLY A 194 3.28 -0.04 6.02
N SER A 195 1.95 -0.02 6.07
CA SER A 195 1.17 0.94 6.87
C SER A 195 0.87 0.49 8.30
N GLN A 196 1.22 -0.74 8.68
CA GLN A 196 0.96 -1.27 10.02
C GLN A 196 2.07 -0.83 10.98
N THR A 197 1.77 0.03 11.94
CA THR A 197 2.68 0.36 13.04
C THR A 197 3.01 -0.87 13.85
N ILE A 198 4.29 -1.05 14.18
CA ILE A 198 4.80 -2.08 15.10
C ILE A 198 5.31 -1.37 16.35
N SER A 199 4.81 -1.78 17.50
CA SER A 199 5.10 -1.12 18.78
C SER A 199 5.51 -2.08 19.90
N SER A 200 5.56 -3.38 19.61
CA SER A 200 5.93 -4.40 20.58
C SER A 200 6.43 -5.66 19.87
N ALA A 201 7.11 -6.53 20.61
CA ALA A 201 7.56 -7.83 20.14
C ALA A 201 7.20 -8.91 21.17
N ALA A 202 6.84 -10.11 20.69
CA ALA A 202 6.52 -11.24 21.55
C ALA A 202 6.80 -12.57 20.83
N THR A 203 6.65 -13.68 21.55
CA THR A 203 6.57 -15.01 20.95
C THR A 203 5.09 -15.33 20.67
N PRO A 204 4.70 -15.75 19.45
CA PRO A 204 3.30 -16.08 19.17
C PRO A 204 2.89 -17.40 19.82
N SER A 205 1.58 -17.64 19.94
CA SER A 205 1.04 -18.95 20.33
C SER A 205 0.75 -19.81 19.08
N VAL A 206 0.76 -21.13 19.22
CA VAL A 206 0.26 -22.02 18.17
C VAL A 206 -1.22 -21.70 17.89
N GLY A 207 -1.60 -21.63 16.62
CA GLY A 207 -2.92 -21.24 16.15
C GLY A 207 -3.10 -19.74 15.91
N THR A 208 -2.18 -18.89 16.39
CA THR A 208 -2.21 -17.44 16.14
C THR A 208 -2.22 -17.16 14.63
N THR A 209 -3.17 -16.33 14.19
CA THR A 209 -3.17 -15.78 12.83
C THR A 209 -2.08 -14.73 12.72
N VAL A 210 -1.21 -14.93 11.75
CA VAL A 210 -0.02 -14.09 11.51
C VAL A 210 0.03 -13.66 10.06
N TYR A 211 0.69 -12.53 9.84
CA TYR A 211 0.93 -11.93 8.54
C TYR A 211 2.44 -11.90 8.30
N ARG A 212 2.86 -12.24 7.09
CA ARG A 212 4.22 -12.04 6.62
C ARG A 212 4.19 -11.03 5.50
N ARG A 213 5.13 -10.08 5.50
CA ARG A 213 5.41 -9.23 4.33
C ARG A 213 6.81 -9.52 3.81
N GLY A 214 6.99 -9.56 2.50
CA GLY A 214 8.31 -9.65 1.89
C GLY A 214 8.31 -9.09 0.47
N SER A 215 9.51 -8.85 -0.04
CA SER A 215 9.71 -8.09 -1.27
C SER A 215 9.40 -8.88 -2.54
N THR A 216 9.27 -10.20 -2.47
CA THR A 216 8.92 -11.03 -3.63
C THR A 216 7.42 -11.15 -3.78
N THR A 217 6.75 -11.65 -2.74
CA THR A 217 5.36 -12.09 -2.82
C THR A 217 4.40 -11.13 -2.12
N GLY A 218 4.91 -10.08 -1.46
CA GLY A 218 4.08 -9.10 -0.76
C GLY A 218 3.58 -9.63 0.57
N THR A 219 2.35 -9.27 0.93
CA THR A 219 1.75 -9.63 2.23
C THR A 219 0.85 -10.86 2.11
N HIS A 220 1.16 -11.88 2.91
CA HIS A 220 0.36 -13.10 3.03
C HIS A 220 0.02 -13.38 4.49
N SER A 221 -1.04 -14.16 4.71
CA SER A 221 -1.47 -14.57 6.04
C SER A 221 -1.52 -16.08 6.18
N GLY A 222 -1.52 -16.55 7.42
CA GLY A 222 -1.54 -17.96 7.77
C GLY A 222 -1.60 -18.14 9.27
N ARG A 223 -1.26 -19.34 9.74
CA ARG A 223 -1.28 -19.68 11.17
C ARG A 223 0.05 -20.22 11.62
N VAL A 224 0.40 -19.93 12.86
CA VAL A 224 1.47 -20.63 13.57
C VAL A 224 1.03 -22.07 13.82
N THR A 225 1.84 -23.03 13.39
CA THR A 225 1.55 -24.47 13.53
C THR A 225 2.46 -25.14 14.55
N ALA A 226 3.67 -24.63 14.77
CA ALA A 226 4.57 -25.08 15.81
C ALA A 226 5.55 -23.97 16.22
N LEU A 227 6.17 -24.16 17.38
CA LEU A 227 7.28 -23.36 17.89
C LEU A 227 8.45 -24.30 18.17
N ASN A 228 9.65 -23.72 18.30
CA ASN A 228 10.88 -24.45 18.57
C ASN A 228 11.27 -25.49 17.51
N ALA A 229 10.91 -25.24 16.25
CA ALA A 229 11.27 -26.12 15.15
C ALA A 229 12.79 -26.05 14.88
N THR A 230 13.38 -27.21 14.56
CA THR A 230 14.73 -27.28 13.99
C THR A 230 14.61 -27.50 12.49
N VAL A 231 15.35 -26.75 11.70
CA VAL A 231 15.33 -26.82 10.24
C VAL A 231 16.73 -27.10 9.75
N ASN A 232 16.91 -28.14 8.94
CA ASN A 232 18.16 -28.45 8.26
C ASN A 232 18.00 -28.13 6.78
N TYR A 233 18.63 -27.05 6.32
CA TYR A 233 18.61 -26.60 4.93
C TYR A 233 19.60 -27.37 4.03
N GLY A 234 20.40 -28.28 4.59
CA GLY A 234 21.46 -29.01 3.89
C GLY A 234 22.83 -28.34 4.08
N SER A 235 23.91 -29.00 3.63
CA SER A 235 25.27 -28.44 3.65
C SER A 235 25.84 -27.99 5.02
N GLY A 236 25.19 -28.37 6.13
CA GLY A 236 25.55 -27.92 7.48
C GLY A 236 24.69 -26.77 8.01
N ASP A 237 23.78 -26.23 7.19
CA ASP A 237 22.91 -25.11 7.53
C ASP A 237 21.72 -25.58 8.35
N VAL A 238 21.95 -25.77 9.65
CA VAL A 238 20.92 -26.16 10.61
C VAL A 238 20.59 -24.98 11.52
N VAL A 239 19.32 -24.61 11.59
CA VAL A 239 18.80 -23.53 12.47
C VAL A 239 17.81 -24.09 13.48
N TYR A 240 17.78 -23.50 14.67
CA TYR A 240 17.02 -24.00 15.82
C TYR A 240 15.99 -22.98 16.30
N GLN A 241 15.07 -23.43 17.16
CA GLN A 241 14.10 -22.58 17.86
C GLN A 241 13.14 -21.79 16.95
N MET A 242 12.90 -22.28 15.73
CA MET A 242 12.13 -21.57 14.71
C MET A 242 10.61 -21.59 14.97
N ILE A 243 9.92 -20.54 14.54
CA ILE A 243 8.46 -20.49 14.46
C ILE A 243 8.04 -21.12 13.13
N GLN A 244 7.20 -22.15 13.17
CA GLN A 244 6.66 -22.80 11.97
C GLN A 244 5.26 -22.26 11.66
N THR A 245 4.98 -21.97 10.40
CA THR A 245 3.67 -21.46 9.97
C THR A 245 3.20 -22.06 8.65
N THR A 246 1.92 -21.87 8.35
CA THR A 246 1.33 -22.13 7.01
C THR A 246 1.46 -20.96 6.03
N VAL A 247 2.09 -19.85 6.42
CA VAL A 247 2.22 -18.67 5.55
C VAL A 247 3.17 -19.04 4.41
N CYS A 248 2.82 -18.70 3.16
CA CYS A 248 3.72 -18.93 2.04
C CYS A 248 4.85 -17.88 1.98
N ALA A 249 5.99 -18.28 1.42
CA ALA A 249 7.12 -17.42 1.14
C ALA A 249 7.91 -17.99 -0.06
N GLU A 250 8.65 -17.13 -0.75
CA GLU A 250 9.51 -17.50 -1.88
C GLU A 250 10.88 -16.81 -1.78
N GLY A 251 11.82 -17.21 -2.64
CA GLY A 251 13.16 -16.62 -2.67
C GLY A 251 13.12 -15.09 -2.75
N GLY A 252 13.83 -14.43 -1.84
CA GLY A 252 13.84 -12.97 -1.67
C GLY A 252 12.87 -12.43 -0.60
N ASP A 253 11.94 -13.25 -0.10
CA ASP A 253 11.14 -12.90 1.09
C ASP A 253 11.93 -13.05 2.40
N SER A 254 13.08 -13.73 2.36
CA SER A 254 14.02 -13.89 3.47
C SER A 254 14.29 -12.58 4.19
N GLY A 255 14.27 -12.61 5.52
CA GLY A 255 14.40 -11.47 6.42
C GLY A 255 13.11 -10.70 6.64
N GLY A 256 12.07 -10.87 5.81
CA GLY A 256 10.81 -10.15 5.92
C GLY A 256 10.05 -10.43 7.22
N PRO A 257 9.27 -9.46 7.74
CA PRO A 257 8.62 -9.56 9.04
C PRO A 257 7.46 -10.55 9.07
N LEU A 258 7.36 -11.28 10.17
CA LEU A 258 6.16 -11.99 10.65
C LEU A 258 5.55 -11.20 11.82
N TYR A 259 4.28 -10.82 11.72
CA TYR A 259 3.62 -9.93 12.66
C TYR A 259 2.12 -10.22 12.79
N SER A 260 1.47 -9.66 13.80
CA SER A 260 0.00 -9.56 13.88
C SER A 260 -0.38 -8.31 14.66
N GLY A 261 -1.23 -7.46 14.06
CA GLY A 261 -1.46 -6.12 14.59
C GLY A 261 -0.14 -5.36 14.76
N SER A 262 0.08 -4.80 15.95
CA SER A 262 1.30 -4.05 16.29
C SER A 262 2.40 -4.90 16.95
N VAL A 263 2.28 -6.23 16.91
CA VAL A 263 3.22 -7.17 17.55
C VAL A 263 4.11 -7.82 16.48
N ALA A 264 5.42 -7.65 16.62
CA ALA A 264 6.44 -8.37 15.86
C ALA A 264 6.66 -9.77 16.45
N TYR A 265 6.73 -10.80 15.59
CA TYR A 265 6.94 -12.19 15.99
C TYR A 265 8.23 -12.79 15.45
N GLY A 266 8.60 -12.55 14.19
CA GLY A 266 9.75 -13.20 13.62
C GLY A 266 10.24 -12.66 12.29
N LEU A 267 11.37 -13.17 11.83
CA LEU A 267 12.03 -12.84 10.57
C LEU A 267 11.97 -14.07 9.66
N THR A 268 11.56 -13.91 8.40
CA THR A 268 11.46 -15.02 7.44
C THR A 268 12.82 -15.66 7.24
N SER A 269 12.96 -16.96 7.50
CA SER A 269 14.21 -17.69 7.26
C SER A 269 14.15 -18.43 5.93
N GLY A 270 13.28 -19.43 5.84
CA GLY A 270 13.09 -20.24 4.65
C GLY A 270 11.93 -21.20 4.82
N GLY A 271 11.71 -22.09 3.87
CA GLY A 271 10.55 -22.98 3.89
C GLY A 271 10.50 -23.93 2.71
N SER A 272 9.32 -24.53 2.54
CA SER A 272 8.99 -25.41 1.42
C SER A 272 7.71 -24.94 0.75
N GLY A 273 7.50 -25.34 -0.51
CA GLY A 273 6.35 -24.93 -1.30
C GLY A 273 6.51 -23.54 -1.91
N ASN A 274 5.39 -22.87 -2.18
CA ASN A 274 5.35 -21.52 -2.78
C ASN A 274 3.98 -20.87 -2.55
N CYS A 275 3.78 -19.63 -3.02
CA CYS A 275 2.53 -18.91 -2.82
C CYS A 275 1.38 -19.32 -3.74
N THR A 276 1.59 -20.28 -4.65
CA THR A 276 0.55 -20.86 -5.51
C THR A 276 -0.01 -22.17 -4.92
N SER A 277 0.85 -23.08 -4.47
CA SER A 277 0.46 -24.40 -3.93
C SER A 277 0.39 -24.45 -2.40
N GLY A 278 0.79 -23.38 -1.72
CA GLY A 278 1.01 -23.38 -0.28
C GLY A 278 2.32 -24.07 0.10
N GLY A 279 2.54 -24.19 1.41
CA GLY A 279 3.80 -24.68 1.95
C GLY A 279 3.95 -24.49 3.44
N THR A 280 5.17 -24.68 3.94
CA THR A 280 5.55 -24.41 5.33
C THR A 280 6.69 -23.42 5.34
N THR A 281 6.54 -22.33 6.09
CA THR A 281 7.59 -21.32 6.25
C THR A 281 8.01 -21.22 7.70
N PHE A 282 9.32 -21.10 7.91
CA PHE A 282 9.97 -20.99 9.20
C PHE A 282 10.51 -19.57 9.42
N PHE A 283 10.41 -19.11 10.66
CA PHE A 283 10.80 -17.76 11.04
C PHE A 283 11.66 -17.78 12.29
N GLN A 284 12.74 -17.01 12.26
CA GLN A 284 13.56 -16.72 13.43
C GLN A 284 12.74 -15.86 14.40
N PRO A 285 12.58 -16.25 15.68
CA PRO A 285 11.96 -15.39 16.69
C PRO A 285 12.63 -14.02 16.76
N VAL A 286 11.85 -12.94 16.60
CA VAL A 286 12.39 -11.57 16.63
C VAL A 286 12.84 -11.18 18.03
N THR A 287 12.16 -11.69 19.07
CA THR A 287 12.50 -11.45 20.47
C THR A 287 13.92 -11.91 20.81
N GLU A 288 14.38 -13.01 20.22
CA GLU A 288 15.76 -13.48 20.35
C GLU A 288 16.76 -12.50 19.74
N ALA A 289 16.52 -12.05 18.50
CA ALA A 289 17.40 -11.08 17.83
C ALA A 289 17.43 -9.72 18.58
N LEU A 290 16.28 -9.23 19.05
CA LEU A 290 16.19 -8.01 19.85
C LEU A 290 17.02 -8.13 21.14
N SER A 291 16.88 -9.25 21.87
CA SER A 291 17.62 -9.52 23.10
C SER A 291 19.12 -9.68 22.84
N TYR A 292 19.50 -10.41 21.80
CA TYR A 292 20.90 -10.65 21.44
C TYR A 292 21.65 -9.35 21.15
N TYR A 293 20.99 -8.41 20.45
CA TYR A 293 21.60 -7.15 20.05
C TYR A 293 21.37 -5.98 21.02
N GLY A 294 20.49 -6.12 22.01
CA GLY A 294 20.11 -5.02 22.89
C GLY A 294 19.42 -3.86 22.15
N VAL A 295 18.52 -4.20 21.22
CA VAL A 295 17.72 -3.26 20.42
C VAL A 295 16.23 -3.47 20.65
N SER A 296 15.41 -2.48 20.31
CA SER A 296 13.95 -2.53 20.49
C SER A 296 13.21 -2.08 19.23
N VAL A 297 12.01 -2.61 19.01
CA VAL A 297 11.02 -2.04 18.10
C VAL A 297 10.29 -0.89 18.80
N GLY A 298 9.70 0.03 18.03
CA GLY A 298 9.00 1.21 18.54
C GLY A 298 9.76 2.50 18.28
#